data_AF-A0A6V8EX99-F1
#
_entry.id   AF-A0A6V8EX99-F1
#
_cell.length_a   1.000
_cell.length_b   1.000
_cell.length_c   1.000
_cell.angle_alpha   90.00
_cell.angle_beta   90.00
_cell.angle_gamma   90.00
#
_symmetry.space_group_name_H-M   'P 1'
#
loop_
_entity.id
_entity.type
_entity.pdbx_description
1 polymer ?
#
loop_
_entity_poly.entity_id
_entity_poly.type
_entity_poly.pdbx_seq_one_letter_code
_entity_poly.pdbx_strand_id
1 'polypeptide(L)'
;MDSAGQLEPEEMLKLSPLRRDILRLSRSISEGEIAFAINLSEELLNRSRGSDERDIEAEARIRLDRALIGAVEESMVGVELRWATERISSINPGSPGHALALLNLAGWHASSGESMMALAIHSEITPMAGHPNDLIALSRLEVGRLHLGLGDNESALRHLWSSASRFESEGMYGEEAIASLEWLDIALDILSLEAKTMDEVIRDAAPRDPKNKTTAMAHPGDASTVAMRLSEIILQDPSGSQRPDLGLLV
;
A
#
# COMPACT_ATOMS: atom_id res chain seq x y z
N MET A 1 16.59 12.04 1.49
CA MET A 1 15.20 12.44 1.17
C MET A 1 14.83 13.65 2.00
N ASP A 2 14.33 14.71 1.37
CA ASP A 2 13.82 15.90 2.03
C ASP A 2 12.42 15.67 2.65
N SER A 3 11.87 16.69 3.31
CA SER A 3 10.52 16.67 3.92
C SER A 3 9.37 16.44 2.93
N ALA A 4 9.66 16.43 1.62
CA ALA A 4 8.70 16.21 0.54
C ALA A 4 8.95 14.88 -0.20
N GLY A 5 9.82 14.01 0.33
CA GLY A 5 10.15 12.71 -0.27
C GLY A 5 11.02 12.82 -1.52
N GLN A 6 11.61 13.99 -1.80
CA GLN A 6 12.54 14.17 -2.92
C GLN A 6 13.96 13.83 -2.48
N LEU A 7 14.74 13.22 -3.37
CA LEU A 7 16.16 13.00 -3.11
C LEU A 7 16.88 14.34 -3.07
N GLU A 8 17.78 14.52 -2.10
CA GLU A 8 18.60 15.72 -2.02
C GLU A 8 19.44 15.86 -3.30
N PRO A 9 19.70 17.08 -3.81
CA PRO A 9 20.44 17.29 -5.07
C PRO A 9 21.80 16.56 -5.12
N GLU A 10 22.47 16.44 -3.97
CA GLU A 10 23.75 15.71 -3.84
C GLU A 10 23.59 14.18 -3.92
N GLU A 11 22.45 13.64 -3.49
CA GLU A 11 22.12 12.22 -3.61
C GLU A 11 21.72 11.88 -5.06
N MET A 12 21.01 12.79 -5.72
CA MET A 12 20.65 12.64 -7.14
C MET A 12 21.88 12.55 -8.06
N LEU A 13 22.96 13.28 -7.75
CA LEU A 13 24.20 13.26 -8.53
C LEU A 13 24.96 11.92 -8.44
N LYS A 14 24.67 11.08 -7.44
CA LYS A 14 25.27 9.75 -7.28
C LYS A 14 24.58 8.68 -8.13
N LEU A 15 23.39 8.98 -8.67
CA LEU A 15 22.64 8.06 -9.51
C LEU A 15 23.18 8.02 -10.94
N SER A 16 23.11 6.84 -11.56
CA SER A 16 23.40 6.71 -12.99
C SER A 16 22.45 7.59 -13.83
N PRO A 17 22.83 7.97 -15.07
CA PRO A 17 21.92 8.67 -15.97
C PRO A 17 20.56 7.99 -16.11
N LEU A 18 20.53 6.67 -16.38
CA LEU A 18 19.31 5.85 -16.38
C LEU A 18 18.46 6.02 -15.10
N ARG A 19 19.07 5.91 -13.91
CA ARG A 19 18.33 6.01 -12.64
C ARG A 19 17.76 7.41 -12.39
N ARG A 20 18.45 8.46 -12.83
CA ARG A 20 17.89 9.83 -12.79
C ARG A 20 16.69 9.99 -13.73
N ASP A 21 16.77 9.42 -14.92
CA ASP A 21 15.66 9.47 -15.87
C ASP A 21 14.45 8.62 -15.41
N ILE A 22 14.66 7.55 -14.65
CA ILE A 22 13.57 6.79 -13.99
C ILE A 22 12.86 7.64 -12.92
N LEU A 23 13.56 8.51 -12.20
CA LEU A 23 12.91 9.47 -11.29
C LEU A 23 12.05 10.47 -12.07
N ARG A 24 12.53 10.91 -13.24
CA ARG A 24 11.74 11.75 -14.15
C ARG A 24 10.49 11.01 -14.64
N LEU A 25 10.62 9.73 -14.99
CA LEU A 25 9.46 8.88 -15.34
C LEU A 25 8.45 8.84 -14.19
N SER A 26 8.90 8.52 -12.97
CA SER A 26 8.04 8.48 -11.78
C SER A 26 7.29 9.81 -11.56
N ARG A 27 7.98 10.94 -11.74
CA ARG A 27 7.39 12.27 -11.64
C ARG A 27 6.31 12.50 -12.70
N SER A 28 6.60 12.18 -13.97
CA SER A 28 5.64 12.33 -15.05
C SER A 28 4.38 11.48 -14.84
N ILE A 29 4.52 10.28 -14.26
CA ILE A 29 3.36 9.46 -13.86
C ILE A 29 2.55 10.18 -12.78
N SER A 30 3.21 10.68 -11.74
CA SER A 30 2.52 11.39 -10.64
C SER A 30 1.82 12.69 -11.07
N GLU A 31 2.35 13.37 -12.09
CA GLU A 31 1.79 14.59 -12.65
C GLU A 31 0.67 14.31 -13.67
N GLY A 32 0.40 13.04 -13.99
CA GLY A 32 -0.62 12.65 -14.96
C GLY A 32 -0.20 12.81 -16.42
N GLU A 33 1.09 13.03 -16.70
CA GLU A 33 1.66 13.19 -18.04
C GLU A 33 1.85 11.82 -18.73
N ILE A 34 0.77 11.03 -18.82
CA ILE A 34 0.81 9.61 -19.20
C ILE A 34 1.37 9.38 -20.61
N ALA A 35 0.98 10.22 -21.59
CA ALA A 35 1.48 10.10 -22.96
C ALA A 35 3.02 10.32 -23.02
N PHE A 36 3.54 11.25 -22.23
CA PHE A 36 4.98 11.47 -22.11
C PHE A 36 5.66 10.29 -21.38
N ALA A 37 5.06 9.81 -20.29
CA ALA A 37 5.58 8.67 -19.52
C ALA A 37 5.68 7.39 -20.36
N ILE A 38 4.69 7.11 -21.22
CA ILE A 38 4.73 5.95 -22.13
C ILE A 38 5.95 6.02 -23.05
N ASN A 39 6.15 7.15 -23.73
CA ASN A 39 7.29 7.33 -24.65
C ASN A 39 8.64 7.25 -23.92
N LEU A 40 8.76 7.94 -22.77
CA LEU A 40 9.99 7.91 -21.97
C LEU A 40 10.28 6.49 -21.47
N SER A 41 9.28 5.76 -21.00
CA SER A 41 9.47 4.40 -20.49
C SER A 41 9.98 3.41 -21.54
N GLU A 42 9.63 3.59 -22.82
CA GLU A 42 10.13 2.75 -23.91
C GLU A 42 11.62 3.00 -24.16
N GLU A 43 12.03 4.27 -24.19
CA GLU A 43 13.44 4.65 -24.30
C GLU A 43 14.26 4.07 -23.14
N LEU A 44 13.78 4.23 -21.90
CA LEU A 44 14.46 3.75 -20.71
C LEU A 44 14.55 2.22 -20.68
N LEU A 45 13.52 1.52 -21.14
CA LEU A 45 13.53 0.05 -21.23
C LEU A 45 14.60 -0.45 -22.22
N ASN A 46 14.76 0.25 -23.34
CA ASN A 46 15.80 -0.09 -24.32
C ASN A 46 17.21 0.17 -23.73
N ARG A 47 17.39 1.29 -23.03
CA ARG A 47 18.65 1.64 -22.37
C ARG A 47 19.01 0.66 -21.25
N SER A 48 18.06 0.26 -20.41
CA SER A 48 18.29 -0.69 -19.31
C SER A 48 18.67 -2.10 -19.80
N ARG A 49 18.38 -2.43 -21.06
CA ARG A 49 18.75 -3.68 -21.73
C ARG A 49 20.05 -3.57 -22.54
N GLY A 50 20.42 -2.36 -22.93
CA GLY A 50 21.61 -2.07 -23.73
C GLY A 50 22.91 -2.31 -22.96
N SER A 51 24.01 -2.54 -23.67
CA SER A 51 25.33 -2.81 -23.05
C SER A 51 25.84 -1.67 -22.16
N ASP A 52 25.44 -0.44 -22.48
CA ASP A 52 26.05 0.76 -21.93
C ASP A 52 25.44 1.17 -20.58
N GLU A 53 24.14 0.92 -20.41
CA GLU A 53 23.37 1.26 -19.20
C GLU A 53 22.62 0.04 -18.63
N ARG A 54 23.14 -1.18 -18.87
CA ARG A 54 22.47 -2.42 -18.47
C ARG A 54 22.19 -2.42 -16.97
N ASP A 55 20.90 -2.50 -16.61
CA ASP A 55 20.45 -2.50 -15.22
C ASP A 55 19.15 -3.30 -15.10
N ILE A 56 19.24 -4.47 -14.46
CA ILE A 56 18.15 -5.45 -14.40
C ILE A 56 17.05 -5.01 -13.43
N GLU A 57 17.42 -4.31 -12.35
CA GLU A 57 16.44 -3.79 -11.39
C GLU A 57 15.70 -2.59 -12.01
N ALA A 58 16.41 -1.72 -12.73
CA ALA A 58 15.78 -0.67 -13.53
C ALA A 58 14.81 -1.25 -14.58
N GLU A 59 15.21 -2.30 -15.30
CA GLU A 59 14.33 -2.98 -16.26
C GLU A 59 13.05 -3.48 -15.57
N ALA A 60 13.17 -4.14 -14.42
CA ALA A 60 12.00 -4.65 -13.70
C ALA A 60 11.07 -3.52 -13.25
N ARG A 61 11.63 -2.42 -12.74
CA ARG A 61 10.85 -1.25 -12.36
C ARG A 61 10.13 -0.60 -13.56
N ILE A 62 10.83 -0.41 -14.68
CA ILE A 62 10.24 0.18 -15.88
C ILE A 62 9.11 -0.69 -16.43
N ARG A 63 9.27 -2.02 -16.42
CA ARG A 63 8.20 -2.95 -16.86
C ARG A 63 6.98 -2.90 -15.94
N LEU A 64 7.20 -2.80 -14.61
CA LEU A 64 6.14 -2.58 -13.64
C LEU A 64 5.36 -1.28 -13.93
N ASP A 65 6.08 -0.16 -14.07
CA ASP A 65 5.47 1.16 -14.32
C ASP A 65 4.70 1.15 -15.65
N ARG A 66 5.27 0.55 -16.70
CA ARG A 66 4.62 0.39 -18.01
C ARG A 66 3.31 -0.39 -17.96
N ALA A 67 3.25 -1.44 -17.15
CA ALA A 67 2.03 -2.22 -16.97
C ALA A 67 0.93 -1.38 -16.30
N LEU A 68 1.30 -0.56 -15.31
CA LEU A 68 0.36 0.28 -14.56
C LEU A 68 -0.17 1.46 -15.36
N ILE A 69 0.63 2.06 -16.24
CA ILE A 69 0.22 3.23 -17.04
C ILE A 69 -0.44 2.86 -18.38
N GLY A 70 -0.73 1.58 -18.61
CA GLY A 70 -1.37 1.11 -19.86
C GLY A 70 -0.45 1.15 -21.08
N ALA A 71 0.87 1.05 -20.89
CA ALA A 71 1.86 1.00 -21.99
C ALA A 71 2.03 -0.41 -22.59
N VAL A 72 1.25 -1.38 -22.13
CA VAL A 72 1.24 -2.78 -22.58
C VAL A 72 -0.19 -3.20 -22.90
N GLU A 73 -0.35 -4.25 -23.69
CA GLU A 73 -1.68 -4.83 -23.95
C GLU A 73 -2.34 -5.27 -22.64
N GLU A 74 -3.65 -5.07 -22.51
CA GLU A 74 -4.41 -5.38 -21.29
C GLU A 74 -4.23 -6.84 -20.85
N SER A 75 -4.21 -7.78 -21.80
CA SER A 75 -3.96 -9.20 -21.54
C SER A 75 -2.56 -9.52 -21.01
N MET A 76 -1.62 -8.59 -21.12
CA MET A 76 -0.23 -8.74 -20.67
C MET A 76 0.04 -8.09 -19.33
N VAL A 77 -0.86 -7.26 -18.80
CA VAL A 77 -0.64 -6.50 -17.54
C VAL A 77 -0.27 -7.44 -16.39
N GLY A 78 -1.06 -8.48 -16.12
CA GLY A 78 -0.78 -9.43 -15.05
C GLY A 78 0.54 -10.20 -15.23
N VAL A 79 0.91 -10.50 -16.47
CA VAL A 79 2.18 -11.18 -16.80
C VAL A 79 3.37 -10.27 -16.52
N GLU A 80 3.27 -9.00 -16.91
CA GLU A 80 4.31 -8.00 -16.69
C GLU A 80 4.50 -7.68 -15.20
N LEU A 81 3.39 -7.47 -14.46
CA LEU A 81 3.43 -7.23 -13.02
C LEU A 81 4.05 -8.41 -12.27
N ARG A 82 3.66 -9.64 -12.60
CA ARG A 82 4.22 -10.85 -11.99
C ARG A 82 5.72 -10.97 -12.29
N TRP A 83 6.12 -10.81 -13.55
CA TRP A 83 7.52 -10.90 -13.95
C TRP A 83 8.38 -9.86 -13.22
N ALA A 84 7.91 -8.61 -13.16
CA ALA A 84 8.63 -7.55 -12.47
C ALA A 84 8.76 -7.84 -10.96
N THR A 85 7.68 -8.31 -10.34
CA THR A 85 7.65 -8.66 -8.92
C THR A 85 8.64 -9.79 -8.61
N GLU A 86 8.61 -10.90 -9.36
CA GLU A 86 9.54 -12.01 -9.19
C GLU A 86 11.00 -11.59 -9.41
N ARG A 87 11.24 -10.70 -10.40
CA ARG A 87 12.57 -10.18 -10.69
C ARG A 87 13.09 -9.31 -9.56
N ILE A 88 12.28 -8.40 -9.03
CA ILE A 88 12.66 -7.54 -7.90
C ILE A 88 12.88 -8.38 -6.65
N SER A 89 12.02 -9.36 -6.38
CA SER A 89 12.17 -10.32 -5.27
C SER A 89 13.51 -11.05 -5.32
N SER A 90 13.95 -11.44 -6.52
CA SER A 90 15.23 -12.14 -6.71
C SER A 90 16.46 -11.25 -6.52
N ILE A 91 16.33 -9.93 -6.72
CA ILE A 91 17.45 -8.97 -6.65
C ILE A 91 17.54 -8.34 -5.26
N ASN A 92 16.41 -7.89 -4.73
CA ASN A 92 16.34 -7.12 -3.50
C ASN A 92 15.08 -7.51 -2.68
N PRO A 93 15.03 -8.75 -2.16
CA PRO A 93 13.90 -9.23 -1.38
C PRO A 93 13.71 -8.37 -0.13
N GLY A 94 12.45 -8.10 0.22
CA GLY A 94 12.13 -7.28 1.40
C GLY A 94 12.25 -5.78 1.20
N SER A 95 12.82 -5.30 0.09
CA SER A 95 13.00 -3.87 -0.15
C SER A 95 11.68 -3.12 -0.31
N PRO A 96 11.67 -1.77 -0.18
CA PRO A 96 10.51 -0.96 -0.52
C PRO A 96 10.00 -1.21 -1.95
N GLY A 97 10.92 -1.36 -2.92
CA GLY A 97 10.57 -1.68 -4.30
C GLY A 97 9.89 -3.05 -4.45
N HIS A 98 10.31 -4.03 -3.65
CA HIS A 98 9.67 -5.35 -3.62
C HIS A 98 8.25 -5.28 -3.05
N ALA A 99 8.05 -4.61 -1.91
CA ALA A 99 6.72 -4.41 -1.34
C ALA A 99 5.79 -3.63 -2.28
N LEU A 100 6.27 -2.58 -2.93
CA LEU A 100 5.48 -1.83 -3.92
C LEU A 100 5.08 -2.69 -5.12
N ALA A 101 5.98 -3.57 -5.60
CA ALA A 101 5.64 -4.50 -6.68
C ALA A 101 4.55 -5.50 -6.25
N LEU A 102 4.64 -6.03 -5.02
CA LEU A 102 3.61 -6.90 -4.44
C LEU A 102 2.27 -6.18 -4.29
N LEU A 103 2.26 -4.94 -3.79
CA LEU A 103 1.05 -4.11 -3.66
C LEU A 103 0.38 -3.89 -5.02
N ASN A 104 1.16 -3.55 -6.05
CA ASN A 104 0.66 -3.34 -7.40
C ASN A 104 0.09 -4.63 -8.02
N LEU A 105 0.78 -5.76 -7.84
CA LEU A 105 0.31 -7.06 -8.31
C LEU A 105 -0.98 -7.48 -7.59
N ALA A 106 -1.05 -7.29 -6.27
CA ALA A 106 -2.24 -7.59 -5.48
C ALA A 106 -3.41 -6.69 -5.90
N GLY A 107 -3.17 -5.39 -6.11
CA GLY A 107 -4.17 -4.44 -6.59
C GLY A 107 -4.74 -4.81 -7.96
N TRP A 108 -3.91 -5.31 -8.88
CA TRP A 108 -4.37 -5.82 -10.17
C TRP A 108 -5.24 -7.09 -10.04
N HIS A 109 -4.85 -8.02 -9.16
CA HIS A 109 -5.68 -9.20 -8.88
C HIS A 109 -7.02 -8.79 -8.25
N ALA A 110 -7.01 -7.85 -7.30
CA ALA A 110 -8.23 -7.34 -6.67
C ALA A 110 -9.17 -6.67 -7.68
N SER A 111 -8.64 -5.81 -8.57
CA SER A 111 -9.45 -5.13 -9.60
C SER A 111 -9.98 -6.09 -10.67
N SER A 112 -9.31 -7.23 -10.87
CA SER A 112 -9.76 -8.32 -11.74
C SER A 112 -10.78 -9.26 -11.08
N GLY A 113 -11.22 -8.97 -9.84
CA GLY A 113 -12.14 -9.81 -9.09
C GLY A 113 -11.51 -11.06 -8.45
N GLU A 114 -10.17 -11.14 -8.43
CA GLU A 114 -9.41 -12.27 -7.88
C GLU A 114 -9.01 -12.02 -6.42
N SER A 115 -9.97 -11.70 -5.56
CA SER A 115 -9.74 -11.28 -4.16
C SER A 115 -8.90 -12.27 -3.35
N MET A 116 -9.09 -13.58 -3.55
CA MET A 116 -8.30 -14.61 -2.86
C MET A 116 -6.83 -14.62 -3.28
N MET A 117 -6.55 -14.31 -4.55
CA MET A 117 -5.17 -14.19 -5.04
C MET A 117 -4.53 -12.92 -4.50
N ALA A 118 -5.27 -11.81 -4.47
CA ALA A 118 -4.81 -10.57 -3.83
C ALA A 118 -4.44 -10.79 -2.35
N LEU A 119 -5.30 -11.46 -1.58
CA LEU A 119 -5.00 -11.83 -0.18
C LEU A 119 -3.74 -12.69 -0.04
N ALA A 120 -3.54 -13.66 -0.94
CA ALA A 120 -2.34 -14.50 -0.94
C ALA A 120 -1.08 -13.66 -1.16
N ILE A 121 -1.08 -12.73 -2.12
CA ILE A 121 0.05 -11.85 -2.40
C ILE A 121 0.32 -10.89 -1.23
N HIS A 122 -0.73 -10.27 -0.66
CA HIS A 122 -0.57 -9.42 0.52
C HIS A 122 0.03 -10.16 1.72
N SER A 123 -0.18 -11.48 1.83
CA SER A 123 0.41 -12.30 2.91
C SER A 123 1.95 -12.38 2.84
N GLU A 124 2.55 -12.09 1.68
CA GLU A 124 4.00 -12.04 1.50
C GLU A 124 4.61 -10.74 2.06
N ILE A 125 3.81 -9.68 2.20
CA ILE A 125 4.25 -8.37 2.72
C ILE A 125 4.29 -8.42 4.25
N THR A 126 5.43 -8.86 4.79
CA THR A 126 5.63 -9.05 6.24
C THR A 126 6.87 -8.36 6.80
N PRO A 127 6.89 -8.05 8.12
CA PRO A 127 8.12 -7.62 8.79
C PRO A 127 9.24 -8.66 8.70
N MET A 128 8.89 -9.96 8.74
CA MET A 128 9.87 -11.06 8.68
C MET A 128 10.59 -11.12 7.33
N ALA A 129 9.92 -10.71 6.25
CA ALA A 129 10.53 -10.59 4.93
C ALA A 129 11.37 -9.31 4.78
N GLY A 130 11.41 -8.42 5.78
CA GLY A 130 12.20 -7.19 5.78
C GLY A 130 11.48 -5.96 5.22
N HIS A 131 10.18 -6.04 4.94
CA HIS A 131 9.44 -4.93 4.34
C HIS A 131 9.28 -3.73 5.27
N PRO A 132 9.31 -2.50 4.73
CA PRO A 132 9.02 -1.27 5.47
C PRO A 132 7.65 -1.27 6.13
N ASN A 133 7.55 -0.60 7.28
CA ASN A 133 6.34 -0.62 8.11
C ASN A 133 5.16 0.16 7.50
N ASP A 134 5.43 1.26 6.83
CA ASP A 134 4.47 2.04 6.03
C ASP A 134 3.85 1.19 4.90
N LEU A 135 4.65 0.41 4.19
CA LEU A 135 4.15 -0.48 3.13
C LEU A 135 3.41 -1.70 3.69
N ILE A 136 3.78 -2.18 4.88
CA ILE A 136 3.00 -3.18 5.60
C ILE A 136 1.65 -2.58 6.02
N ALA A 137 1.61 -1.33 6.48
CA ALA A 137 0.37 -0.63 6.84
C ALA A 137 -0.57 -0.55 5.62
N LEU A 138 -0.07 -0.07 4.47
CA LEU A 138 -0.84 -0.05 3.21
C LEU A 138 -1.37 -1.45 2.83
N SER A 139 -0.53 -2.48 2.95
CA SER A 139 -0.97 -3.86 2.72
C SER A 139 -2.12 -4.27 3.66
N ARG A 140 -2.07 -3.87 4.94
CA ARG A 140 -3.12 -4.19 5.92
C ARG A 140 -4.41 -3.42 5.66
N LEU A 141 -4.33 -2.16 5.22
CA LEU A 141 -5.50 -1.40 4.78
C LEU A 141 -6.24 -2.15 3.65
N GLU A 142 -5.52 -2.52 2.59
CA GLU A 142 -6.11 -3.23 1.45
C GLU A 142 -6.64 -4.62 1.82
N VAL A 143 -5.92 -5.38 2.66
CA VAL A 143 -6.43 -6.66 3.19
C VAL A 143 -7.72 -6.46 4.01
N GLY A 144 -7.82 -5.37 4.77
CA GLY A 144 -9.03 -4.99 5.49
C GLY A 144 -10.22 -4.80 4.56
N ARG A 145 -10.03 -4.02 3.48
CA ARG A 145 -11.02 -3.77 2.43
C ARG A 145 -11.43 -5.05 1.70
N LEU A 146 -10.48 -5.93 1.37
CA LEU A 146 -10.76 -7.22 0.76
C LEU A 146 -11.61 -8.11 1.66
N HIS A 147 -11.29 -8.20 2.95
CA HIS A 147 -12.10 -8.97 3.91
C HIS A 147 -13.49 -8.39 4.09
N LEU A 148 -13.63 -7.06 4.12
CA LEU A 148 -14.93 -6.39 4.15
C LEU A 148 -15.77 -6.76 2.91
N GLY A 149 -15.18 -6.71 1.72
CA GLY A 149 -15.84 -7.13 0.48
C GLY A 149 -16.26 -8.61 0.46
N LEU A 150 -15.57 -9.46 1.22
CA LEU A 150 -15.92 -10.87 1.43
C LEU A 150 -16.94 -11.09 2.57
N GLY A 151 -17.35 -10.03 3.27
CA GLY A 151 -18.26 -10.10 4.43
C GLY A 151 -17.60 -10.62 5.72
N ASP A 152 -16.27 -10.67 5.80
CA ASP A 152 -15.53 -11.03 7.02
C ASP A 152 -15.14 -9.78 7.82
N ASN A 153 -16.16 -9.14 8.42
CA ASN A 153 -16.01 -7.90 9.17
C ASN A 153 -15.00 -8.02 10.33
N GLU A 154 -14.88 -9.20 10.96
CA GLU A 154 -13.93 -9.38 12.06
C GLU A 154 -12.48 -9.39 11.56
N SER A 155 -12.18 -10.00 10.40
CA SER A 155 -10.86 -9.82 9.79
C SER A 155 -10.63 -8.39 9.35
N ALA A 156 -11.65 -7.75 8.76
CA ALA A 156 -11.55 -6.37 8.31
C ALA A 156 -11.15 -5.44 9.48
N LEU A 157 -11.87 -5.51 10.60
CA LEU A 157 -11.56 -4.74 11.82
C LEU A 157 -10.12 -4.98 12.32
N ARG A 158 -9.64 -6.23 12.37
CA ARG A 158 -8.26 -6.52 12.78
C ARG A 158 -7.23 -5.86 11.87
N HIS A 159 -7.44 -5.96 10.56
CA HIS A 159 -6.49 -5.45 9.58
C HIS A 159 -6.49 -3.93 9.52
N LEU A 160 -7.66 -3.30 9.57
CA LEU A 160 -7.80 -1.84 9.63
C LEU A 160 -7.20 -1.26 10.91
N TRP A 161 -7.43 -1.87 12.07
CA TRP A 161 -6.79 -1.46 13.33
C TRP A 161 -5.28 -1.55 13.25
N SER A 162 -4.75 -2.71 12.81
CA SER A 162 -3.31 -2.89 12.62
C SER A 162 -2.72 -1.92 11.58
N SER A 163 -3.51 -1.48 10.60
CA SER A 163 -3.08 -0.48 9.63
C SER A 163 -2.96 0.90 10.27
N ALA A 164 -4.01 1.33 10.99
CA ALA A 164 -4.04 2.61 11.69
C ALA A 164 -2.87 2.75 12.67
N SER A 165 -2.66 1.75 13.56
CA SER A 165 -1.54 1.79 14.52
C SER A 165 -0.16 1.83 13.86
N ARG A 166 0.00 1.25 12.66
CA ARG A 166 1.27 1.30 11.92
C ARG A 166 1.47 2.66 11.26
N PHE A 167 0.45 3.23 10.63
CA PHE A 167 0.53 4.59 10.08
C PHE A 167 0.81 5.62 11.17
N GLU A 168 0.18 5.50 12.33
CA GLU A 168 0.48 6.32 13.51
C GLU A 168 1.96 6.24 13.88
N SER A 169 2.53 5.03 13.95
CA SER A 169 3.94 4.83 14.30
C SER A 169 4.93 5.40 13.28
N GLU A 170 4.50 5.60 12.03
CA GLU A 170 5.28 6.23 10.96
C GLU A 170 4.98 7.74 10.80
N GLY A 171 4.07 8.31 11.61
CA GLY A 171 3.65 9.71 11.50
C GLY A 171 2.81 10.02 10.25
N MET A 172 2.22 9.00 9.62
CA MET A 172 1.38 9.12 8.42
C MET A 172 -0.08 9.38 8.81
N TYR A 173 -0.34 10.56 9.39
CA TYR A 173 -1.64 10.86 10.02
C TYR A 173 -2.83 10.87 9.05
N GLY A 174 -2.62 11.18 7.76
CA GLY A 174 -3.69 11.13 6.76
C GLY A 174 -4.16 9.69 6.52
N GLU A 175 -3.22 8.78 6.32
CA GLU A 175 -3.46 7.35 6.13
C GLU A 175 -3.96 6.68 7.41
N GLU A 176 -3.47 7.11 8.59
CA GLU A 176 -4.01 6.73 9.89
C GLU A 176 -5.50 7.07 9.98
N ALA A 177 -5.88 8.29 9.58
CA ALA A 177 -7.27 8.73 9.61
C ALA A 177 -8.17 7.93 8.65
N ILE A 178 -7.69 7.60 7.44
CA ILE A 178 -8.43 6.76 6.49
C ILE A 178 -8.70 5.38 7.10
N ALA A 179 -7.66 4.69 7.59
CA ALA A 179 -7.81 3.37 8.19
C ALA A 179 -8.73 3.40 9.43
N SER A 180 -8.63 4.45 10.23
CA SER A 180 -9.46 4.69 11.42
C SER A 180 -10.93 4.93 11.09
N LEU A 181 -11.23 5.69 10.04
CA LEU A 181 -12.60 5.93 9.58
C LEU A 181 -13.25 4.67 9.04
N GLU A 182 -12.55 3.92 8.19
CA GLU A 182 -13.05 2.64 7.69
C GLU A 182 -13.29 1.64 8.82
N TRP A 183 -12.40 1.62 9.83
CA TRP A 183 -12.60 0.79 11.01
C TRP A 183 -13.85 1.22 11.79
N LEU A 184 -14.02 2.53 12.01
CA LEU A 184 -15.13 3.09 12.77
C LEU A 184 -16.49 2.87 12.06
N ASP A 185 -16.52 3.00 10.74
CA ASP A 185 -17.72 2.73 9.92
C ASP A 185 -18.26 1.32 10.17
N ILE A 186 -17.38 0.31 10.15
CA ILE A 186 -17.75 -1.07 10.46
C ILE A 186 -18.14 -1.21 11.94
N ALA A 187 -17.35 -0.63 12.85
CA ALA A 187 -17.49 -0.84 14.29
C ALA A 187 -18.82 -0.30 14.86
N LEU A 188 -19.30 0.83 14.35
CA LEU A 188 -20.53 1.49 14.84
C LEU A 188 -21.78 0.61 14.70
N ASP A 189 -21.81 -0.29 13.72
CA ASP A 189 -22.93 -1.22 13.50
C ASP A 189 -22.92 -2.44 14.43
N ILE A 190 -21.80 -2.73 15.11
CA ILE A 190 -21.57 -3.98 15.85
C ILE A 190 -20.98 -3.75 17.25
N LEU A 191 -21.31 -2.61 17.86
CA LEU A 191 -20.85 -2.28 19.21
C LEU A 191 -21.40 -3.24 20.27
N SER A 192 -20.53 -3.71 21.15
CA SER A 192 -20.87 -4.65 22.23
C SER A 192 -19.95 -4.48 23.43
N LEU A 193 -20.52 -4.40 24.64
CA LEU A 193 -19.75 -4.33 25.88
C LEU A 193 -19.10 -5.69 26.24
N GLU A 194 -19.56 -6.76 25.63
CA GLU A 194 -19.01 -8.10 25.74
C GLU A 194 -17.81 -8.33 24.80
N ALA A 195 -17.54 -7.41 23.88
CA ALA A 195 -16.38 -7.48 22.99
C ALA A 195 -15.07 -7.25 23.76
N LYS A 196 -14.00 -7.94 23.32
CA LYS A 196 -12.64 -7.60 23.71
C LYS A 196 -12.19 -6.32 23.00
N THR A 197 -11.22 -5.61 23.57
CA THR A 197 -10.60 -4.50 22.83
C THR A 197 -9.77 -5.01 21.66
N MET A 198 -9.58 -4.19 20.62
CA MET A 198 -8.82 -4.60 19.43
C MET A 198 -7.37 -4.94 19.74
N ASP A 199 -6.74 -4.25 20.70
CA ASP A 199 -5.40 -4.59 21.16
C ASP A 199 -5.36 -6.00 21.78
N GLU A 200 -6.38 -6.39 22.54
CA GLU A 200 -6.51 -7.76 23.05
C GLU A 200 -6.76 -8.76 21.92
N VAL A 201 -7.62 -8.42 20.95
CA VAL A 201 -7.92 -9.26 19.79
C VAL A 201 -6.67 -9.53 18.95
N ILE A 202 -5.83 -8.51 18.72
CA ILE A 202 -4.59 -8.64 17.94
C ILE A 202 -3.54 -9.42 18.73
N ARG A 203 -3.36 -9.11 20.01
CA ARG A 203 -2.39 -9.80 20.87
C ARG A 203 -2.70 -11.29 21.01
N ASP A 204 -3.98 -11.63 21.16
CA ASP A 204 -4.44 -13.01 21.37
C ASP A 204 -4.75 -13.73 20.04
N ALA A 205 -4.40 -13.13 18.89
CA ALA A 205 -4.76 -13.65 17.58
C ALA A 205 -4.17 -15.06 17.33
N ALA A 206 -5.02 -15.98 16.88
CA ALA A 206 -4.66 -17.35 16.55
C ALA A 206 -5.34 -17.79 15.24
N PRO A 207 -4.83 -18.83 14.56
CA PRO A 207 -5.52 -19.40 13.40
C PRO A 207 -6.97 -19.76 13.74
N ARG A 208 -7.92 -19.30 12.92
CA ARG A 208 -9.34 -19.56 13.15
C ARG A 208 -9.69 -21.03 12.95
N ASP A 209 -10.59 -21.54 13.79
CA ASP A 209 -11.28 -22.81 13.53
C ASP A 209 -12.40 -22.55 12.51
N PRO A 210 -12.35 -23.15 11.30
CA PRO A 210 -13.38 -22.97 10.28
C PRO A 210 -14.78 -23.43 10.70
N LYS A 211 -14.92 -24.17 11.81
CA LYS A 211 -16.21 -24.61 12.34
C LYS A 211 -16.89 -23.56 13.23
N ASN A 212 -16.14 -22.61 13.77
CA ASN A 212 -16.69 -21.55 14.61
C ASN A 212 -16.88 -20.28 13.78
N LYS A 213 -18.13 -20.03 13.38
CA LYS A 213 -18.53 -18.72 12.87
C LYS A 213 -18.50 -17.75 14.04
N THR A 214 -17.50 -16.90 14.06
CA THR A 214 -17.42 -15.76 14.96
C THR A 214 -18.25 -14.62 14.39
N THR A 215 -19.05 -13.99 15.25
CA THR A 215 -19.75 -12.75 14.91
C THR A 215 -18.81 -11.60 15.22
N ALA A 216 -18.60 -10.71 14.24
CA ALA A 216 -17.81 -9.51 14.46
C ALA A 216 -18.47 -8.65 15.55
N MET A 217 -17.67 -8.18 16.51
CA MET A 217 -18.09 -7.26 17.55
C MET A 217 -16.97 -6.25 17.78
N ALA A 218 -17.33 -5.01 18.08
CA ALA A 218 -16.38 -3.94 18.40
C ALA A 218 -16.65 -3.41 19.81
N HIS A 219 -15.59 -3.17 20.58
CA HIS A 219 -15.73 -2.64 21.93
C HIS A 219 -15.99 -1.12 21.87
N PRO A 220 -17.01 -0.57 22.58
CA PRO A 220 -17.33 0.87 22.56
C PRO A 220 -16.18 1.78 23.00
N GLY A 221 -15.27 1.27 23.84
CA GLY A 221 -14.06 1.99 24.23
C GLY A 221 -13.10 2.23 23.06
N ASP A 222 -12.95 1.26 22.16
CA ASP A 222 -12.09 1.40 20.97
C ASP A 222 -12.71 2.41 20.00
N ALA A 223 -14.02 2.33 19.78
CA ALA A 223 -14.75 3.29 18.96
C ALA A 223 -14.63 4.72 19.51
N SER A 224 -14.69 4.90 20.83
CA SER A 224 -14.50 6.20 21.47
C SER A 224 -13.07 6.72 21.29
N THR A 225 -12.06 5.86 21.47
CA THR A 225 -10.65 6.20 21.25
C THR A 225 -10.40 6.62 19.80
N VAL A 226 -10.87 5.84 18.83
CA VAL A 226 -10.75 6.14 17.40
C VAL A 226 -11.44 7.46 17.05
N ALA A 227 -12.65 7.70 17.55
CA ALA A 227 -13.37 8.94 17.30
C ALA A 227 -12.64 10.17 17.88
N MET A 228 -12.08 10.06 19.08
CA MET A 228 -11.27 11.13 19.68
C MET A 228 -10.00 11.36 18.85
N ARG A 229 -9.31 10.29 18.45
CA ARG A 229 -8.09 10.38 17.64
C ARG A 229 -8.35 11.05 16.28
N LEU A 230 -9.42 10.66 15.61
CA LEU A 230 -9.86 11.33 14.37
C LEU A 230 -10.14 12.81 14.59
N SER A 231 -10.78 13.18 15.71
CA SER A 231 -11.00 14.60 16.02
C SER A 231 -9.70 15.38 16.18
N GLU A 232 -8.66 14.78 16.75
CA GLU A 232 -7.34 15.42 16.88
C GLU A 232 -6.67 15.61 15.52
N ILE A 233 -6.71 14.60 14.65
CA ILE A 233 -6.08 14.66 13.32
C ILE A 233 -6.81 15.67 12.42
N ILE A 234 -8.15 15.65 12.42
CA ILE A 234 -8.96 16.46 11.51
C ILE A 234 -9.03 17.92 11.96
N LEU A 235 -9.05 18.19 13.27
CA LEU A 235 -9.27 19.54 13.81
C LEU A 235 -7.96 20.28 14.13
N GLN A 236 -6.79 19.67 13.95
CA GLN A 236 -5.52 20.27 14.35
C GLN A 236 -5.19 21.58 13.60
N ASP A 237 -5.35 21.60 12.28
CA ASP A 237 -5.28 22.82 11.45
C ASP A 237 -5.83 22.53 10.03
N PRO A 238 -7.03 23.01 9.67
CA PRO A 238 -7.54 22.89 8.30
C PRO A 238 -6.90 23.91 7.34
N SER A 239 -5.84 24.61 7.73
CA SER A 239 -5.06 25.53 6.89
C SER A 239 -3.67 24.95 6.58
N GLY A 240 -2.99 25.47 5.55
CA GLY A 240 -1.67 24.99 5.13
C GLY A 240 -1.68 23.96 4.00
N SER A 241 -0.49 23.46 3.64
CA SER A 241 -0.26 22.55 2.50
C SER A 241 -0.43 21.06 2.83
N GLN A 242 -0.34 20.68 4.10
CA GLN A 242 -0.67 19.33 4.56
C GLN A 242 -2.09 19.35 5.10
N ARG A 243 -3.00 18.76 4.34
CA ARG A 243 -4.45 18.77 4.57
C ARG A 243 -4.98 17.35 4.64
N PRO A 244 -4.68 16.60 5.72
CA PRO A 244 -5.14 15.21 5.88
C PRO A 244 -6.68 15.13 5.86
N ASP A 245 -7.37 16.20 6.24
CA ASP A 245 -8.82 16.36 6.16
C ASP A 245 -9.38 16.32 4.73
N LEU A 246 -8.62 16.76 3.71
CA LEU A 246 -9.05 16.67 2.32
C LEU A 246 -9.10 15.23 1.81
N GLY A 247 -8.23 14.37 2.32
CA GLY A 247 -8.25 12.93 2.00
C GLY A 247 -9.52 12.21 2.48
N LEU A 248 -10.31 12.85 3.34
CA LEU A 248 -11.53 12.30 3.93
C LEU A 248 -12.83 12.71 3.19
N LEU A 249 -12.74 13.64 2.23
CA LEU A 249 -13.90 14.19 1.51
C LEU A 249 -14.17 13.52 0.16
N VAL A 250 -13.42 12.46 -0.19
CA VAL A 250 -13.41 11.82 -1.51
C VAL A 250 -14.07 10.45 -1.48
#